data_AF-A0A501X9P1-F1
#
_entry.id   AF-A0A501X9P1-F1
#
_cell.length_a   1.000
_cell.length_b   1.000
_cell.length_c   1.000
_cell.angle_alpha   90.00
_cell.angle_beta   90.00
_cell.angle_gamma   90.00
#
_symmetry.space_group_name_H-M   'P 1'
#
loop_
_entity.id
_entity.type
_entity.pdbx_description
1 polymer ?
#
loop_
_entity_poly.entity_id
_entity_poly.type
_entity_poly.pdbx_seq_one_letter_code
_entity_poly.pdbx_strand_id
1 'polypeptide(L)'
;MLINYDKKEVFKLLKKEFLNKKYSLKDICLELNIHLGTIKRWIELEEVPPQYFIDLNKLTNFKYRLNVNKEEHFKIYDQFFTNHETAKLLISKTLDFIANNYDLNLDDYTFIDPCAGDGSFYKNFPKQYKKIGLDIDPKIKEIKKQDFLDFKPKTNKNIIISNPPFGLRGQKALKFINHSAKFCDFVCFILPPLFNSNGKGSPMLRVDKQLSLVAEFDVKNDFYYPDSKPVEVNSIFQIWTKLKSDKVIPFKIENKRSEWIKVYALSNGKKPSQKRNVKMIENCDFYLPSTCFEGMQIYDSFYKLPNKRGYGVVILKDKNKILKVAKEIDWEKVSFKSTNGAVNLRTQLIINAIEEKVK
;
A
#
# COMPACT_ATOMS: atom_id res chain seq x y z
N MET A 1 -9.29 2.54 29.22
CA MET A 1 -7.97 2.41 29.90
C MET A 1 -6.89 3.04 29.03
N LEU A 2 -5.96 3.78 29.62
CA LEU A 2 -4.88 4.43 28.89
C LEU A 2 -3.71 3.45 28.71
N ILE A 3 -3.10 3.41 27.53
CA ILE A 3 -1.92 2.60 27.23
C ILE A 3 -0.88 3.42 26.45
N ASN A 4 0.40 3.09 26.61
CA ASN A 4 1.46 3.72 25.82
C ASN A 4 1.53 3.10 24.41
N TYR A 5 1.94 3.89 23.41
CA TYR A 5 2.16 3.40 22.06
C TYR A 5 3.49 2.62 21.96
N ASP A 6 3.52 1.46 22.61
CA ASP A 6 4.71 0.62 22.76
C ASP A 6 4.41 -0.85 22.42
N LYS A 7 5.43 -1.56 21.93
CA LYS A 7 5.26 -2.95 21.46
C LYS A 7 4.81 -3.91 22.56
N LYS A 8 5.33 -3.72 23.77
CA LYS A 8 5.01 -4.57 24.92
C LYS A 8 3.64 -4.22 25.49
N GLU A 9 3.28 -2.94 25.52
CA GLU A 9 1.93 -2.53 25.94
C GLU A 9 0.84 -3.05 25.00
N VAL A 10 1.05 -2.97 23.69
CA VAL A 10 0.10 -3.55 22.71
C VAL A 10 0.10 -5.08 22.80
N PHE A 11 1.23 -5.73 23.13
CA PHE A 11 1.24 -7.16 23.43
C PHE A 11 0.45 -7.51 24.71
N LYS A 12 0.55 -6.70 25.78
CA LYS A 12 -0.27 -6.89 26.99
C LYS A 12 -1.76 -6.83 26.67
N LEU A 13 -2.18 -5.91 25.77
CA LEU A 13 -3.55 -5.87 25.25
C LEU A 13 -3.91 -7.20 24.54
N LEU A 14 -3.07 -7.64 23.60
CA LEU A 14 -3.27 -8.91 22.89
C LEU A 14 -3.44 -10.10 23.85
N LYS A 15 -2.53 -10.21 24.82
CA LYS A 15 -2.50 -11.28 25.82
C LYS A 15 -3.74 -11.25 26.70
N LYS A 16 -4.07 -10.09 27.26
CA LYS A 16 -5.17 -9.92 28.21
C LYS A 16 -6.54 -10.13 27.57
N GLU A 17 -6.78 -9.55 26.40
CA GLU A 17 -8.13 -9.51 25.82
C GLU A 17 -8.41 -10.66 24.85
N PHE A 18 -7.38 -11.31 24.30
CA PHE A 18 -7.57 -12.36 23.29
C PHE A 18 -7.00 -13.70 23.72
N LEU A 19 -5.69 -13.78 23.99
CA LEU A 19 -5.03 -15.05 24.29
C LEU A 19 -5.57 -15.69 25.57
N ASN A 20 -5.84 -14.88 26.60
CA ASN A 20 -6.39 -15.35 27.87
C ASN A 20 -7.91 -15.59 27.84
N LYS A 21 -8.61 -15.09 26.82
CA LYS A 21 -10.09 -15.18 26.69
C LYS A 21 -10.56 -16.23 25.68
N LYS A 22 -9.70 -17.20 25.34
CA LYS A 22 -9.98 -18.31 24.42
C LYS A 22 -10.31 -17.92 22.96
N TYR A 23 -9.93 -16.72 22.50
CA TYR A 23 -9.92 -16.47 21.05
C TYR A 23 -8.92 -17.42 20.39
N SER A 24 -9.33 -18.08 19.31
CA SER A 24 -8.37 -18.91 18.59
C SER A 24 -7.37 -18.01 17.87
N LEU A 25 -6.13 -18.47 17.72
CA LEU A 25 -5.14 -17.73 16.93
C LEU A 25 -5.61 -17.53 15.48
N LYS A 26 -6.47 -18.42 14.97
CA LYS A 26 -7.05 -18.31 13.63
C LYS A 26 -7.98 -17.11 13.52
N ASP A 27 -8.81 -16.86 14.52
CA ASP A 27 -9.75 -15.72 14.53
C ASP A 27 -8.98 -14.40 14.50
N ILE A 28 -7.95 -14.28 15.36
CA ILE A 28 -7.08 -13.10 15.38
C ILE A 28 -6.38 -12.91 14.03
N CYS A 29 -5.89 -13.99 13.41
CA CYS A 29 -5.27 -13.92 12.10
C CYS A 29 -6.23 -13.45 11.00
N LEU A 30 -7.48 -13.93 11.04
CA LEU A 30 -8.53 -13.55 10.09
C LEU A 30 -8.89 -12.07 10.25
N GLU A 31 -9.14 -11.63 11.48
CA GLU A 31 -9.47 -10.24 11.80
C GLU A 31 -8.34 -9.27 11.41
N LEU A 32 -7.09 -9.61 11.73
CA LEU A 32 -5.95 -8.77 11.40
C LEU A 32 -5.45 -8.94 9.95
N ASN A 33 -5.95 -9.94 9.22
CA ASN A 33 -5.47 -10.34 7.89
C ASN A 33 -3.95 -10.58 7.86
N ILE A 34 -3.45 -11.35 8.82
CA ILE A 34 -2.03 -11.69 8.95
C ILE A 34 -1.82 -13.19 9.07
N HIS A 35 -0.66 -13.64 8.62
CA HIS A 35 -0.29 -15.05 8.67
C HIS A 35 -0.08 -15.53 10.12
N LEU A 36 -0.49 -16.78 10.41
CA LEU A 36 -0.35 -17.39 11.75
C LEU A 36 1.08 -17.34 12.31
N GLY A 37 2.09 -17.53 11.45
CA GLY A 37 3.49 -17.40 11.84
C GLY A 37 3.87 -16.01 12.37
N THR A 38 3.17 -14.95 11.94
CA THR A 38 3.37 -13.59 12.47
C THR A 38 2.90 -13.49 13.91
N ILE A 39 1.68 -13.97 14.21
CA ILE A 39 1.15 -14.00 15.59
C ILE A 39 2.01 -14.87 16.50
N LYS A 40 2.40 -16.06 16.05
CA LYS A 40 3.29 -16.95 16.81
C LYS A 40 4.59 -16.25 17.21
N ARG A 41 5.17 -15.49 16.29
CA ARG A 41 6.37 -14.69 16.56
C ARG A 41 6.10 -13.55 17.55
N TRP A 42 4.94 -12.90 17.52
CA TRP A 42 4.61 -11.86 18.51
C TRP A 42 4.51 -12.45 19.91
N ILE A 43 3.97 -13.67 20.03
CA ILE A 43 3.89 -14.40 21.31
C ILE A 43 5.29 -14.78 21.79
N GLU A 44 6.12 -15.35 20.92
CA GLU A 44 7.51 -15.72 21.24
C GLU A 44 8.35 -14.52 21.71
N LEU A 45 8.19 -13.37 21.07
CA LEU A 45 8.95 -12.16 21.37
C LEU A 45 8.29 -11.29 22.45
N GLU A 46 7.05 -11.60 22.86
CA GLU A 46 6.20 -10.74 23.69
C GLU A 46 6.08 -9.29 23.17
N GLU A 47 6.02 -9.14 21.85
CA GLU A 47 6.00 -7.85 21.16
C GLU A 47 5.02 -7.82 19.99
N VAL A 48 4.12 -6.83 19.97
CA VAL A 48 3.25 -6.52 18.83
C VAL A 48 3.66 -5.17 18.24
N PRO A 49 3.87 -5.02 16.92
CA PRO A 49 4.10 -3.70 16.33
C PRO A 49 2.96 -2.74 16.73
N PRO A 50 3.26 -1.54 17.28
CA PRO A 50 2.21 -0.70 17.87
C PRO A 50 1.15 -0.26 16.86
N GLN A 51 1.48 -0.27 15.56
CA GLN A 51 0.56 0.01 14.47
C GLN A 51 -0.67 -0.93 14.42
N TYR A 52 -0.61 -2.11 15.04
CA TYR A 52 -1.77 -3.01 15.17
C TYR A 52 -2.68 -2.67 16.35
N PHE A 53 -2.35 -1.64 17.14
CA PHE A 53 -3.16 -1.23 18.28
C PHE A 53 -4.61 -0.98 17.88
N ILE A 54 -4.85 -0.19 16.83
CA ILE A 54 -6.22 0.16 16.42
C ILE A 54 -7.01 -1.08 16.02
N ASP A 55 -6.41 -1.95 15.22
CA ASP A 55 -7.07 -3.16 14.74
C ASP A 55 -7.44 -4.09 15.93
N LEU A 56 -6.54 -4.23 16.90
CA LEU A 56 -6.81 -4.99 18.13
C LEU A 56 -7.86 -4.30 19.02
N ASN A 57 -7.77 -2.99 19.19
CA ASN A 57 -8.66 -2.22 20.03
C ASN A 57 -10.09 -2.19 19.47
N LYS A 58 -10.26 -2.21 18.14
CA LYS A 58 -11.55 -2.37 17.46
C LYS A 58 -12.29 -3.62 17.95
N LEU A 59 -11.59 -4.75 18.08
CA LEU A 59 -12.17 -6.00 18.59
C LEU A 59 -12.59 -5.94 20.06
N THR A 60 -12.13 -4.92 20.80
CA THR A 60 -12.56 -4.62 22.17
C THR A 60 -13.63 -3.53 22.24
N ASN A 61 -14.21 -3.16 21.09
CA ASN A 61 -15.11 -2.01 20.94
C ASN A 61 -14.48 -0.69 21.43
N PHE A 62 -13.21 -0.47 21.06
CA PHE A 62 -12.43 0.73 21.38
C PHE A 62 -12.31 1.06 22.87
N LYS A 63 -12.23 0.04 23.73
CA LYS A 63 -12.10 0.16 25.20
C LYS A 63 -10.82 0.90 25.65
N TYR A 64 -9.78 0.93 24.82
CA TYR A 64 -8.48 1.49 25.14
C TYR A 64 -8.23 2.81 24.42
N ARG A 65 -7.43 3.69 25.03
CA ARG A 65 -6.95 4.94 24.44
C ARG A 65 -5.43 4.98 24.53
N LEU A 66 -4.81 5.62 23.55
CA LEU A 66 -3.36 5.81 23.54
C LEU A 66 -2.97 7.09 24.30
N ASN A 67 -1.87 7.01 25.04
CA ASN A 67 -1.19 8.17 25.59
C ASN A 67 -0.18 8.71 24.58
N VAL A 68 -0.68 9.49 23.62
CA VAL A 68 0.14 10.09 22.55
C VAL A 68 -0.30 11.53 22.32
N ASN A 69 0.58 12.34 21.75
CA ASN A 69 0.22 13.69 21.35
C ASN A 69 -0.75 13.66 20.15
N LYS A 70 -1.33 14.82 19.83
CA LYS A 70 -2.34 14.97 18.77
C LYS A 70 -1.84 14.57 17.38
N GLU A 71 -0.60 14.93 17.03
CA GLU A 71 -0.03 14.61 15.72
C GLU A 71 0.27 13.11 15.58
N GLU A 72 0.82 12.50 16.63
CA GLU A 72 1.04 11.06 16.68
C GLU A 72 -0.29 10.29 16.64
N HIS A 73 -1.33 10.79 17.31
CA HIS A 73 -2.68 10.26 17.17
C HIS A 73 -3.12 10.25 15.69
N PHE A 74 -2.98 11.36 14.97
CA PHE A 74 -3.36 11.41 13.55
C PHE A 74 -2.61 10.40 12.69
N LYS A 75 -1.29 10.26 12.90
CA LYS A 75 -0.46 9.28 12.19
C LYS A 75 -0.91 7.85 12.48
N ILE A 76 -1.17 7.52 13.75
CA ILE A 76 -1.55 6.16 14.16
C ILE A 76 -2.90 5.77 13.57
N TYR A 77 -3.84 6.71 13.52
CA TYR A 77 -5.18 6.51 12.97
C TYR A 77 -5.26 6.67 11.45
N ASP A 78 -4.13 6.89 10.75
CA ASP A 78 -4.10 7.18 9.31
C ASP A 78 -5.02 8.37 8.94
N GLN A 79 -5.14 9.37 9.82
CA GLN A 79 -6.01 10.54 9.62
C GLN A 79 -5.28 11.65 8.85
N PHE A 80 -5.02 11.43 7.56
CA PHE A 80 -4.57 12.47 6.63
C PHE A 80 -5.61 12.66 5.53
N PHE A 81 -6.20 13.84 5.47
CA PHE A 81 -7.27 14.18 4.55
C PHE A 81 -6.72 14.65 3.21
N THR A 82 -7.44 14.29 2.15
CA THR A 82 -7.10 14.65 0.78
C THR A 82 -7.61 16.05 0.48
N ASN A 83 -6.79 16.87 -0.21
CA ASN A 83 -7.23 18.16 -0.71
C ASN A 83 -8.48 18.01 -1.60
N HIS A 84 -9.45 18.91 -1.42
CA HIS A 84 -10.70 18.90 -2.17
C HIS A 84 -10.48 19.02 -3.69
N GLU A 85 -9.50 19.83 -4.14
CA GLU A 85 -9.18 19.96 -5.56
C GLU A 85 -8.47 18.72 -6.09
N THR A 86 -7.60 18.09 -5.30
CA THR A 86 -6.99 16.80 -5.66
C THR A 86 -8.04 15.70 -5.79
N ALA A 87 -8.99 15.62 -4.84
CA ALA A 87 -10.11 14.67 -4.92
C ALA A 87 -10.96 14.89 -6.16
N LYS A 88 -11.30 16.15 -6.47
CA LYS A 88 -12.06 16.55 -7.67
C LYS A 88 -11.34 16.15 -8.97
N LEU A 89 -10.02 16.39 -9.05
CA LEU A 89 -9.21 16.00 -10.21
C LEU A 89 -9.21 14.47 -10.41
N LEU A 90 -9.04 13.69 -9.34
CA LEU A 90 -9.04 12.23 -9.41
C LEU A 90 -10.41 11.67 -9.78
N ILE A 91 -11.49 12.29 -9.30
CA ILE A 91 -12.86 11.98 -9.75
C ILE A 91 -12.98 12.22 -11.25
N SER A 92 -12.59 13.40 -11.75
CA SER A 92 -12.62 13.71 -13.20
C SER A 92 -11.86 12.67 -14.00
N LYS A 93 -10.60 12.38 -13.64
CA LYS A 93 -9.79 11.35 -14.31
C LYS A 93 -10.45 9.98 -14.32
N THR A 94 -11.13 9.61 -13.23
CA THR A 94 -11.87 8.35 -13.15
C THR A 94 -13.04 8.33 -14.12
N LEU A 95 -13.85 9.40 -14.13
CA LEU A 95 -15.01 9.51 -15.01
C LEU A 95 -14.59 9.52 -16.49
N ASP A 96 -13.56 10.31 -16.83
CA ASP A 96 -13.00 10.38 -18.18
C ASP A 96 -12.44 9.02 -18.61
N PHE A 97 -11.73 8.33 -17.71
CA PHE A 97 -11.23 6.98 -18.00
C PHE A 97 -12.38 6.01 -18.27
N ILE A 98 -13.43 6.02 -17.44
CA ILE A 98 -14.57 5.11 -17.63
C ILE A 98 -15.29 5.42 -18.94
N ALA A 99 -15.64 6.69 -19.20
CA ALA A 99 -16.40 7.11 -20.38
C ALA A 99 -15.70 6.76 -21.71
N ASN A 100 -14.38 6.90 -21.76
CA ASN A 100 -13.63 6.61 -22.98
C ASN A 100 -13.46 5.10 -23.24
N ASN A 101 -13.46 4.30 -22.17
CA ASN A 101 -13.05 2.91 -22.24
C ASN A 101 -14.18 1.90 -22.04
N TYR A 102 -15.32 2.28 -21.47
CA TYR A 102 -16.43 1.39 -21.18
C TYR A 102 -17.73 2.01 -21.67
N ASP A 103 -18.56 1.19 -22.32
CA ASP A 103 -19.90 1.60 -22.74
C ASP A 103 -20.88 1.42 -21.58
N LEU A 104 -20.97 2.44 -20.72
CA LEU A 104 -21.75 2.41 -19.49
C LEU A 104 -22.54 3.70 -19.32
N ASN A 105 -23.79 3.58 -18.87
CA ASN A 105 -24.54 4.72 -18.35
C ASN A 105 -24.21 4.94 -16.87
N LEU A 106 -23.55 6.05 -16.55
CA LEU A 106 -23.17 6.40 -15.17
C LEU A 106 -24.36 6.76 -14.28
N ASP A 107 -25.52 7.13 -14.84
CA ASP A 107 -26.74 7.39 -14.06
C ASP A 107 -27.28 6.13 -13.35
N ASP A 108 -26.91 4.94 -13.85
CA ASP A 108 -27.27 3.68 -13.20
C ASP A 108 -26.40 3.39 -11.96
N TYR A 109 -25.28 4.11 -11.80
CA TYR A 109 -24.28 3.83 -10.78
C TYR A 109 -24.51 4.62 -9.50
N THR A 110 -24.20 3.98 -8.38
CA THR A 110 -24.07 4.66 -7.08
C THR A 110 -22.59 4.86 -6.76
N PHE A 111 -22.22 6.11 -6.47
CA PHE A 111 -20.87 6.49 -6.08
C PHE A 111 -20.70 6.33 -4.57
N ILE A 112 -19.64 5.66 -4.16
CA ILE A 112 -19.37 5.35 -2.76
C ILE A 112 -18.06 5.98 -2.33
N ASP A 113 -18.08 6.66 -1.20
CA ASP A 113 -16.90 7.09 -0.45
C ASP A 113 -16.92 6.36 0.92
N PRO A 114 -16.13 5.28 1.10
CA PRO A 114 -16.22 4.38 2.25
C PRO A 114 -15.53 4.88 3.53
N CYS A 115 -14.76 5.95 3.43
CA CYS A 115 -13.97 6.54 4.50
C CYS A 115 -13.85 8.04 4.24
N ALA A 116 -15.02 8.67 4.18
CA ALA A 116 -15.21 9.98 3.60
C ALA A 116 -14.59 11.12 4.42
N GLY A 117 -14.23 10.90 5.69
CA GLY A 117 -13.56 11.88 6.53
C GLY A 117 -14.30 13.22 6.60
N ASP A 118 -13.69 14.26 6.02
CA ASP A 118 -14.24 15.63 5.87
C ASP A 118 -15.06 15.88 4.59
N GLY A 119 -15.22 14.83 3.80
CA GLY A 119 -16.03 14.76 2.60
C GLY A 119 -15.31 15.21 1.34
N SER A 120 -13.97 15.17 1.29
CA SER A 120 -13.17 15.56 0.11
C SER A 120 -13.66 14.91 -1.20
N PHE A 121 -13.87 13.59 -1.23
CA PHE A 121 -14.46 12.91 -2.39
C PHE A 121 -15.98 13.03 -2.42
N TYR A 122 -16.67 12.69 -1.32
CA TYR A 122 -18.14 12.71 -1.23
C TYR A 122 -18.80 14.04 -1.68
N LYS A 123 -18.23 15.20 -1.32
CA LYS A 123 -18.76 16.52 -1.72
C LYS A 123 -18.52 16.81 -3.21
N ASN A 124 -17.44 16.28 -3.78
CA ASN A 124 -17.03 16.49 -5.16
C ASN A 124 -17.63 15.49 -6.16
N PHE A 125 -18.32 14.44 -5.70
CA PHE A 125 -19.11 13.60 -6.60
C PHE A 125 -20.16 14.42 -7.36
N PRO A 126 -20.36 14.18 -8.67
CA PRO A 126 -21.36 14.90 -9.46
C PRO A 126 -22.75 14.81 -8.83
N LYS A 127 -23.43 15.94 -8.74
CA LYS A 127 -24.68 16.08 -7.96
C LYS A 127 -25.84 15.25 -8.51
N GLN A 128 -25.82 14.94 -9.81
CA GLN A 128 -26.85 14.15 -10.47
C GLN A 128 -26.79 12.66 -10.11
N TYR A 129 -25.62 12.15 -9.70
CA TYR A 129 -25.46 10.74 -9.39
C TYR A 129 -25.84 10.41 -7.95
N LYS A 130 -26.36 9.20 -7.75
CA LYS A 130 -26.59 8.66 -6.40
C LYS A 130 -25.26 8.51 -5.69
N LYS A 131 -25.19 8.91 -4.42
CA LYS A 131 -23.96 8.81 -3.63
C LYS A 131 -24.18 8.34 -2.20
N ILE A 132 -23.18 7.65 -1.67
CA ILE A 132 -23.12 7.15 -0.29
C ILE A 132 -21.77 7.57 0.31
N GLY A 133 -21.81 8.28 1.43
CA GLY A 133 -20.62 8.58 2.23
C GLY A 133 -20.67 7.82 3.56
N LEU A 134 -19.60 7.10 3.89
CA LEU A 134 -19.43 6.38 5.14
C LEU A 134 -18.14 6.81 5.82
N ASP A 135 -18.11 6.85 7.14
CA ASP A 135 -16.86 6.94 7.91
C ASP A 135 -17.09 6.41 9.33
N ILE A 136 -16.04 5.90 9.99
CA ILE A 136 -16.11 5.51 11.40
C ILE A 136 -16.14 6.72 12.35
N ASP A 137 -15.61 7.86 11.90
CA ASP A 137 -15.47 9.12 12.61
C ASP A 137 -15.70 10.31 11.65
N PRO A 138 -16.93 10.45 11.11
CA PRO A 138 -17.25 11.45 10.09
C PRO A 138 -17.07 12.88 10.61
N LYS A 139 -16.58 13.79 9.75
CA LYS A 139 -16.38 15.22 10.10
C LYS A 139 -17.46 16.15 9.53
N ILE A 140 -18.42 15.60 8.79
CA ILE A 140 -19.62 16.31 8.33
C ILE A 140 -20.87 15.46 8.54
N LYS A 141 -22.05 16.10 8.62
CA LYS A 141 -23.31 15.46 9.04
C LYS A 141 -23.88 14.51 7.97
N GLU A 142 -23.56 14.76 6.71
CA GLU A 142 -24.07 14.02 5.55
C GLU A 142 -23.42 12.64 5.40
N ILE A 143 -22.27 12.42 6.03
CA ILE A 143 -21.58 11.13 6.03
C ILE A 143 -22.18 10.26 7.14
N LYS A 144 -22.58 9.04 6.77
CA LYS A 144 -23.10 8.06 7.73
C LYS A 144 -21.97 7.52 8.59
N LYS A 145 -22.12 7.60 9.92
CA LYS A 145 -21.21 6.96 10.87
C LYS A 145 -21.36 5.43 10.82
N GLN A 146 -20.43 4.74 10.16
CA GLN A 146 -20.45 3.28 9.98
C GLN A 146 -19.08 2.75 9.59
N ASP A 147 -18.73 1.55 10.06
CA ASP A 147 -17.57 0.81 9.55
C ASP A 147 -17.85 0.25 8.16
N PHE A 148 -17.01 0.61 7.19
CA PHE A 148 -17.15 0.14 5.82
C PHE A 148 -16.94 -1.37 5.65
N LEU A 149 -16.07 -1.99 6.44
CA LEU A 149 -15.81 -3.43 6.31
C LEU A 149 -17.04 -4.27 6.73
N ASP A 150 -17.97 -3.68 7.47
CA ASP A 150 -19.27 -4.27 7.83
C ASP A 150 -20.41 -3.79 6.90
N PHE A 151 -20.13 -2.84 6.00
CA PHE A 151 -21.11 -2.29 5.07
C PHE A 151 -21.31 -3.20 3.85
N LYS A 152 -22.57 -3.31 3.41
CA LYS A 152 -22.96 -3.83 2.10
C LYS A 152 -24.00 -2.89 1.49
N PRO A 153 -23.80 -2.40 0.26
CA PRO A 153 -24.79 -1.56 -0.39
C PRO A 153 -26.03 -2.37 -0.77
N LYS A 154 -27.19 -1.70 -0.84
CA LYS A 154 -28.43 -2.28 -1.40
C LYS A 154 -28.53 -2.08 -2.93
N THR A 155 -27.54 -1.44 -3.53
CA THR A 155 -27.47 -1.07 -4.94
C THR A 155 -26.62 -2.07 -5.72
N ASN A 156 -26.96 -2.28 -6.99
CA ASN A 156 -26.35 -3.34 -7.81
C ASN A 156 -25.14 -2.87 -8.65
N LYS A 157 -25.12 -1.60 -9.05
CA LYS A 157 -24.03 -0.99 -9.83
C LYS A 157 -23.35 0.08 -8.98
N ASN A 158 -22.10 -0.16 -8.61
CA ASN A 158 -21.36 0.71 -7.69
C ASN A 158 -19.98 1.06 -8.23
N ILE A 159 -19.61 2.34 -8.10
CA ILE A 159 -18.26 2.85 -8.30
C ILE A 159 -17.79 3.39 -6.96
N ILE A 160 -16.63 2.96 -6.48
CA ILE A 160 -16.07 3.45 -5.22
C ILE A 160 -14.81 4.28 -5.51
N ILE A 161 -14.75 5.49 -4.96
CA ILE A 161 -13.65 6.43 -5.15
C ILE A 161 -13.30 7.09 -3.82
N SER A 162 -12.06 6.94 -3.33
CA SER A 162 -11.66 7.48 -2.02
C SER A 162 -10.15 7.43 -1.72
N ASN A 163 -9.77 7.84 -0.51
CA ASN A 163 -8.46 7.67 0.11
C ASN A 163 -8.59 6.76 1.36
N PRO A 164 -8.54 5.42 1.22
CA PRO A 164 -8.63 4.51 2.37
C PRO A 164 -7.47 4.69 3.35
N PRO A 165 -7.68 4.42 4.66
CA PRO A 165 -6.56 4.34 5.59
C PRO A 165 -5.57 3.28 5.12
N PHE A 166 -4.27 3.60 5.11
CA PHE A 166 -3.26 2.71 4.53
C PHE A 166 -2.99 1.51 5.44
N GLY A 167 -2.85 1.75 6.74
CA GLY A 167 -2.44 0.74 7.70
C GLY A 167 -1.01 0.23 7.46
N LEU A 168 -0.52 -0.61 8.38
CA LEU A 168 0.85 -1.10 8.32
C LEU A 168 1.09 -1.88 7.00
N ARG A 169 1.96 -1.36 6.14
CA ARG A 169 2.30 -1.94 4.82
C ARG A 169 1.08 -2.10 3.89
N GLY A 170 0.11 -1.19 3.96
CA GLY A 170 -1.04 -1.18 3.06
C GLY A 170 -2.11 -2.22 3.36
N GLN A 171 -2.10 -2.86 4.54
CA GLN A 171 -3.05 -3.93 4.86
C GLN A 171 -4.50 -3.43 4.98
N LYS A 172 -4.74 -2.23 5.50
CA LYS A 172 -6.09 -1.67 5.60
C LYS A 172 -6.61 -1.31 4.21
N ALA A 173 -5.81 -0.60 3.41
CA ALA A 173 -6.15 -0.31 2.02
C ALA A 173 -6.46 -1.60 1.21
N LEU A 174 -5.68 -2.67 1.40
CA LEU A 174 -5.95 -3.96 0.77
C LEU A 174 -7.30 -4.56 1.19
N LYS A 175 -7.65 -4.50 2.48
CA LYS A 175 -8.96 -4.94 2.97
C LYS A 175 -10.09 -4.12 2.34
N PHE A 176 -9.92 -2.80 2.21
CA PHE A 176 -10.89 -1.93 1.56
C PHE A 176 -11.10 -2.31 0.08
N ILE A 177 -10.02 -2.56 -0.67
CA ILE A 177 -10.12 -3.01 -2.07
C ILE A 177 -10.88 -4.34 -2.16
N ASN A 178 -10.44 -5.35 -1.40
CA ASN A 178 -11.02 -6.70 -1.48
C ASN A 178 -12.47 -6.76 -0.97
N HIS A 179 -12.83 -5.89 -0.02
CA HIS A 179 -14.21 -5.75 0.40
C HIS A 179 -15.06 -5.09 -0.69
N SER A 180 -14.54 -4.04 -1.32
CA SER A 180 -15.20 -3.34 -2.43
C SER A 180 -15.42 -4.26 -3.64
N ALA A 181 -14.48 -5.18 -3.92
CA ALA A 181 -14.57 -6.15 -5.01
C ALA A 181 -15.86 -6.99 -4.98
N LYS A 182 -16.47 -7.16 -3.81
CA LYS A 182 -17.70 -7.95 -3.62
C LYS A 182 -18.94 -7.30 -4.24
N PHE A 183 -18.96 -5.98 -4.42
CA PHE A 183 -20.16 -5.24 -4.84
C PHE A 183 -19.90 -4.04 -5.76
N CYS A 184 -18.64 -3.69 -6.03
CA CYS A 184 -18.29 -2.62 -6.96
C CYS A 184 -17.88 -3.18 -8.33
N ASP A 185 -18.15 -2.39 -9.36
CA ASP A 185 -17.62 -2.65 -10.70
C ASP A 185 -16.26 -1.96 -10.88
N PHE A 186 -16.08 -0.80 -10.25
CA PHE A 186 -14.82 -0.05 -10.22
C PHE A 186 -14.42 0.29 -8.79
N VAL A 187 -13.14 0.10 -8.49
CA VAL A 187 -12.48 0.43 -7.22
C VAL A 187 -11.33 1.38 -7.50
N CYS A 188 -11.49 2.64 -7.12
CA CYS A 188 -10.57 3.72 -7.49
C CYS A 188 -10.02 4.38 -6.22
N PHE A 189 -8.79 4.07 -5.82
CA PHE A 189 -8.26 4.51 -4.53
C PHE A 189 -6.92 5.22 -4.63
N ILE A 190 -6.73 6.22 -3.75
CA ILE A 190 -5.40 6.67 -3.35
C ILE A 190 -4.80 5.55 -2.48
N LEU A 191 -3.61 5.09 -2.84
CA LEU A 191 -2.93 3.96 -2.24
C LEU A 191 -1.46 4.29 -1.95
N PRO A 192 -0.84 3.59 -0.99
CA PRO A 192 0.59 3.75 -0.77
C PRO A 192 1.39 3.17 -1.97
N PRO A 193 2.58 3.73 -2.32
CA PRO A 193 3.37 3.33 -3.50
C PRO A 193 3.74 1.84 -3.57
N LEU A 194 3.67 1.14 -2.44
CA LEU A 194 3.82 -0.31 -2.36
C LEU A 194 2.78 -1.08 -3.19
N PHE A 195 1.64 -0.48 -3.55
CA PHE A 195 0.65 -1.04 -4.49
C PHE A 195 1.09 -1.00 -5.95
N ASN A 196 2.23 -0.39 -6.27
CA ASN A 196 2.88 -0.51 -7.57
C ASN A 196 3.91 -1.67 -7.55
N SER A 197 4.14 -2.38 -6.44
CA SER A 197 5.20 -3.41 -6.34
C SER A 197 4.77 -4.81 -6.80
N ASN A 198 5.59 -5.47 -7.62
CA ASN A 198 5.45 -6.90 -7.98
C ASN A 198 6.29 -7.85 -7.10
N GLY A 199 6.87 -7.32 -6.01
CA GLY A 199 7.67 -8.09 -5.07
C GLY A 199 6.82 -9.06 -4.24
N LYS A 200 7.44 -10.16 -3.79
CA LYS A 200 6.78 -11.16 -2.93
C LYS A 200 6.17 -10.51 -1.69
N GLY A 201 4.88 -10.74 -1.47
CA GLY A 201 4.14 -10.20 -0.33
C GLY A 201 3.62 -8.76 -0.52
N SER A 202 3.80 -8.17 -1.71
CA SER A 202 3.12 -6.94 -2.09
C SER A 202 1.60 -7.08 -1.91
N PRO A 203 0.88 -6.07 -1.40
CA PRO A 203 -0.58 -6.12 -1.39
C PRO A 203 -1.17 -6.05 -2.79
N MET A 204 -0.48 -5.48 -3.79
CA MET A 204 -0.95 -5.50 -5.18
C MET A 204 -1.23 -6.95 -5.65
N LEU A 205 -0.32 -7.87 -5.32
CA LEU A 205 -0.46 -9.31 -5.65
C LEU A 205 -1.54 -10.04 -4.83
N ARG A 206 -2.14 -9.37 -3.85
CA ARG A 206 -3.17 -9.92 -2.96
C ARG A 206 -4.54 -9.26 -3.14
N VAL A 207 -4.65 -8.36 -4.12
CA VAL A 207 -5.94 -7.83 -4.57
C VAL A 207 -6.78 -9.00 -5.11
N ASP A 208 -8.10 -8.93 -4.89
CA ASP A 208 -9.06 -9.94 -5.36
C ASP A 208 -8.88 -10.22 -6.85
N LYS A 209 -8.83 -11.51 -7.22
CA LYS A 209 -8.52 -11.93 -8.60
C LYS A 209 -9.59 -11.54 -9.63
N GLN A 210 -10.78 -11.16 -9.18
CA GLN A 210 -11.82 -10.62 -10.06
C GLN A 210 -11.49 -9.20 -10.52
N LEU A 211 -10.62 -8.48 -9.81
CA LEU A 211 -10.20 -7.14 -10.17
C LEU A 211 -8.92 -7.17 -11.01
N SER A 212 -8.93 -6.38 -12.07
CA SER A 212 -7.77 -6.08 -12.90
C SER A 212 -7.39 -4.61 -12.72
N LEU A 213 -6.09 -4.34 -12.52
CA LEU A 213 -5.56 -2.97 -12.54
C LEU A 213 -5.58 -2.46 -13.98
N VAL A 214 -6.26 -1.34 -14.22
CA VAL A 214 -6.50 -0.81 -15.57
C VAL A 214 -6.02 0.62 -15.78
N ALA A 215 -5.79 1.38 -14.70
CA ALA A 215 -5.15 2.69 -14.76
C ALA A 215 -4.42 3.02 -13.47
N GLU A 216 -3.38 3.84 -13.57
CA GLU A 216 -2.66 4.44 -12.45
C GLU A 216 -2.37 5.91 -12.78
N PHE A 217 -2.48 6.78 -11.78
CA PHE A 217 -2.24 8.21 -11.88
C PHE A 217 -1.42 8.71 -10.69
N ASP A 218 -0.59 9.72 -10.93
CA ASP A 218 0.10 10.43 -9.86
C ASP A 218 -0.89 11.22 -8.98
N VAL A 219 -0.56 11.29 -7.69
CA VAL A 219 -1.34 12.05 -6.70
C VAL A 219 -0.50 13.22 -6.22
N LYS A 220 -1.08 14.42 -6.29
CA LYS A 220 -0.46 15.62 -5.73
C LYS A 220 -0.31 15.45 -4.22
N ASN A 221 0.88 15.77 -3.71
CA ASN A 221 1.19 15.61 -2.29
C ASN A 221 0.73 16.85 -1.49
N ASP A 222 -0.59 17.03 -1.36
CA ASP A 222 -1.21 18.16 -0.67
C ASP A 222 -2.23 17.75 0.41
N PHE A 223 -1.89 16.68 1.14
CA PHE A 223 -2.67 16.19 2.27
C PHE A 223 -2.54 17.09 3.50
N TYR A 224 -3.52 17.00 4.41
CA TYR A 224 -3.51 17.71 5.67
C TYR A 224 -4.08 16.86 6.81
N TYR A 225 -3.61 17.11 8.03
CA TYR A 225 -4.19 16.54 9.24
C TYR A 225 -5.53 17.21 9.60
N PRO A 226 -6.34 16.64 10.53
CA PRO A 226 -7.60 17.25 10.97
C PRO A 226 -7.48 18.65 11.59
N ASP A 227 -6.28 19.08 11.95
CA ASP A 227 -5.99 20.44 12.40
C ASP A 227 -5.45 21.36 11.29
N SER A 228 -5.64 20.95 10.03
CA SER A 228 -5.24 21.66 8.81
C SER A 228 -3.73 21.80 8.58
N LYS A 229 -2.89 21.15 9.41
CA LYS A 229 -1.45 21.12 9.17
C LYS A 229 -1.14 20.29 7.92
N PRO A 230 -0.32 20.79 6.97
CA PRO A 230 0.12 20.01 5.83
C PRO A 230 0.87 18.74 6.24
N VAL A 231 0.71 17.66 5.48
CA VAL A 231 1.46 16.42 5.65
C VAL A 231 1.86 15.86 4.31
N GLU A 232 3.13 15.45 4.21
CA GLU A 232 3.63 14.77 3.02
C GLU A 232 3.36 13.27 3.09
N VAL A 233 2.63 12.75 2.11
CA VAL A 233 2.30 11.34 1.96
C VAL A 233 2.47 10.94 0.50
N ASN A 234 3.61 10.34 0.17
CA ASN A 234 3.78 9.76 -1.17
C ASN A 234 2.72 8.68 -1.40
N SER A 235 1.97 8.82 -2.50
CA SER A 235 0.82 8.00 -2.84
C SER A 235 0.63 7.93 -4.36
N ILE A 236 -0.14 6.93 -4.79
CA ILE A 236 -0.54 6.69 -6.18
C ILE A 236 -2.06 6.53 -6.21
N PHE A 237 -2.71 6.84 -7.32
CA PHE A 237 -4.14 6.58 -7.50
C PHE A 237 -4.33 5.49 -8.54
N GLN A 238 -5.00 4.39 -8.17
CA GLN A 238 -5.21 3.26 -9.05
C GLN A 238 -6.68 3.01 -9.32
N ILE A 239 -7.02 2.64 -10.55
CA ILE A 239 -8.35 2.17 -10.96
C ILE A 239 -8.28 0.66 -11.19
N TRP A 240 -9.09 -0.06 -10.43
CA TRP A 240 -9.28 -1.50 -10.53
C TRP A 240 -10.71 -1.81 -10.97
N THR A 241 -10.91 -2.80 -11.83
CA THR A 241 -12.25 -3.19 -12.27
C THR A 241 -12.38 -4.67 -12.54
N LYS A 242 -13.60 -5.20 -12.37
CA LYS A 242 -13.98 -6.54 -12.81
C LYS A 242 -14.59 -6.57 -14.22
N LEU A 243 -14.90 -5.41 -14.78
CA LEU A 243 -15.44 -5.29 -16.12
C LEU A 243 -14.34 -5.47 -17.14
N LYS A 244 -14.69 -6.11 -18.27
CA LYS A 244 -13.79 -6.24 -19.42
C LYS A 244 -14.10 -5.12 -20.41
N SER A 245 -13.06 -4.70 -21.12
CA SER A 245 -13.17 -3.80 -22.26
C SER A 245 -12.09 -4.14 -23.27
N ASP A 246 -12.43 -4.16 -24.55
CA ASP A 246 -11.47 -4.37 -25.63
C ASP A 246 -10.56 -3.15 -25.86
N LYS A 247 -10.93 -1.99 -25.28
CA LYS A 247 -10.15 -0.75 -25.34
C LYS A 247 -9.05 -0.69 -24.28
N VAL A 248 -9.07 -1.60 -23.30
CA VAL A 248 -8.21 -1.55 -22.11
C VAL A 248 -7.36 -2.81 -22.02
N ILE A 249 -6.05 -2.62 -21.93
CA ILE A 249 -5.11 -3.68 -21.63
C ILE A 249 -4.75 -3.57 -20.13
N PRO A 250 -5.16 -4.54 -19.29
CA PRO A 250 -4.78 -4.53 -17.89
C PRO A 250 -3.27 -4.58 -17.67
N PHE A 251 -2.82 -3.97 -16.58
CA PHE A 251 -1.43 -4.00 -16.17
C PHE A 251 -1.01 -5.45 -15.88
N LYS A 252 0.11 -5.88 -16.48
CA LYS A 252 0.71 -7.18 -16.18
C LYS A 252 1.42 -7.11 -14.83
N ILE A 253 0.96 -7.92 -13.88
CA ILE A 253 1.48 -7.96 -12.50
C ILE A 253 2.63 -8.98 -12.35
N GLU A 254 3.05 -9.62 -13.44
CA GLU A 254 4.09 -10.65 -13.44
C GLU A 254 5.51 -10.07 -13.37
N ASN A 255 6.43 -10.86 -12.81
CA ASN A 255 7.85 -10.51 -12.80
C ASN A 255 8.47 -10.82 -14.17
N LYS A 256 8.91 -9.79 -14.88
CA LYS A 256 9.64 -9.95 -16.13
C LYS A 256 10.98 -10.64 -15.82
N ARG A 257 11.35 -11.60 -16.66
CA ARG A 257 12.71 -12.16 -16.68
C ARG A 257 13.53 -11.40 -17.70
N SER A 258 14.79 -11.17 -17.39
CA SER A 258 15.75 -10.58 -18.33
C SER A 258 16.65 -11.65 -18.91
N GLU A 259 17.01 -11.50 -20.18
CA GLU A 259 18.05 -12.31 -20.81
C GLU A 259 19.48 -11.75 -20.56
N TRP A 260 19.58 -10.50 -20.11
CA TRP A 260 20.85 -9.79 -19.92
C TRP A 260 21.38 -9.92 -18.51
N ILE A 261 20.50 -9.94 -17.52
CA ILE A 261 20.86 -9.95 -16.10
C ILE A 261 19.94 -10.84 -15.26
N LYS A 262 20.42 -11.22 -14.08
CA LYS A 262 19.62 -11.83 -13.02
C LYS A 262 19.81 -11.07 -11.73
N VAL A 263 18.70 -10.66 -11.11
CA VAL A 263 18.71 -9.84 -9.89
C VAL A 263 18.28 -10.67 -8.69
N TYR A 264 19.08 -10.65 -7.62
CA TYR A 264 18.82 -11.33 -6.36
C TYR A 264 18.61 -10.32 -5.25
N ALA A 265 17.50 -10.41 -4.51
CA ALA A 265 17.35 -9.67 -3.25
C ALA A 265 18.27 -10.29 -2.18
N LEU A 266 19.20 -9.52 -1.63
CA LEU A 266 20.22 -9.96 -0.67
C LEU A 266 20.02 -9.32 0.70
N SER A 267 20.18 -10.12 1.75
CA SER A 267 20.25 -9.62 3.12
C SER A 267 20.94 -10.65 4.03
N ASN A 268 21.78 -10.18 4.95
CA ASN A 268 22.50 -11.02 5.89
C ASN A 268 22.24 -10.62 7.35
N GLY A 269 20.97 -10.48 7.72
CA GLY A 269 20.61 -10.15 9.10
C GLY A 269 20.86 -11.30 10.08
N LYS A 270 20.83 -10.98 11.38
CA LYS A 270 21.10 -11.94 12.46
C LYS A 270 20.06 -13.07 12.52
N LYS A 271 18.77 -12.75 12.34
CA LYS A 271 17.67 -13.73 12.42
C LYS A 271 17.42 -14.41 11.06
N PRO A 272 16.98 -15.68 11.01
CA PRO A 272 16.63 -16.36 9.75
C PRO A 272 15.66 -15.57 8.86
N SER A 273 14.66 -14.90 9.46
CA SER A 273 13.70 -14.05 8.74
C SER A 273 14.32 -12.82 8.06
N GLN A 274 15.57 -12.49 8.40
CA GLN A 274 16.34 -11.37 7.87
C GLN A 274 17.44 -11.82 6.90
N LYS A 275 17.55 -13.13 6.63
CA LYS A 275 18.49 -13.67 5.66
C LYS A 275 17.77 -13.89 4.33
N ARG A 276 18.39 -13.47 3.23
CA ARG A 276 17.88 -13.66 1.86
C ARG A 276 19.04 -13.93 0.93
N ASN A 277 18.94 -15.01 0.15
CA ASN A 277 19.92 -15.40 -0.87
C ASN A 277 21.39 -15.29 -0.41
N VAL A 278 21.68 -15.71 0.83
CA VAL A 278 23.01 -15.55 1.45
C VAL A 278 24.13 -16.16 0.62
N LYS A 279 23.84 -17.25 -0.10
CA LYS A 279 24.79 -17.92 -1.02
C LYS A 279 25.24 -17.03 -2.20
N MET A 280 24.50 -15.95 -2.50
CA MET A 280 24.81 -15.02 -3.59
C MET A 280 25.59 -13.79 -3.13
N ILE A 281 25.86 -13.64 -1.83
CA ILE A 281 26.69 -12.55 -1.30
C ILE A 281 28.12 -12.72 -1.82
N GLU A 282 28.72 -11.64 -2.32
CA GLU A 282 30.02 -11.60 -3.02
C GLU A 282 30.10 -12.45 -4.31
N ASN A 283 29.00 -13.04 -4.78
CA ASN A 283 28.90 -13.83 -6.02
C ASN A 283 28.12 -13.10 -7.14
N CYS A 284 27.99 -11.77 -7.04
CA CYS A 284 27.33 -10.93 -8.03
C CYS A 284 28.34 -9.95 -8.66
N ASP A 285 28.07 -9.49 -9.89
CA ASP A 285 28.95 -8.59 -10.63
C ASP A 285 28.90 -7.15 -10.11
N PHE A 286 27.75 -6.72 -9.59
CA PHE A 286 27.60 -5.47 -8.85
C PHE A 286 26.38 -5.52 -7.92
N TYR A 287 26.26 -4.51 -7.06
CA TYR A 287 25.23 -4.42 -6.04
C TYR A 287 24.53 -3.06 -6.05
N LEU A 288 23.26 -3.04 -5.64
CA LEU A 288 22.44 -1.84 -5.51
C LEU A 288 21.74 -1.83 -4.14
N PRO A 289 21.62 -0.68 -3.45
CA PRO A 289 20.81 -0.58 -2.25
C PRO A 289 19.36 -0.94 -2.54
N SER A 290 18.67 -1.59 -1.60
CA SER A 290 17.22 -1.75 -1.74
C SER A 290 16.49 -0.46 -1.37
N THR A 291 17.03 0.26 -0.38
CA THR A 291 16.48 1.47 0.19
C THR A 291 17.63 2.30 0.74
N CYS A 292 17.64 3.59 0.43
CA CYS A 292 18.50 4.60 1.05
C CYS A 292 17.74 5.94 1.11
N PHE A 293 18.29 6.93 1.80
CA PHE A 293 17.75 8.30 1.76
C PHE A 293 18.45 9.15 0.70
N GLU A 294 19.72 8.85 0.43
CA GLU A 294 20.55 9.52 -0.58
C GLU A 294 21.53 8.49 -1.17
N GLY A 295 22.12 8.82 -2.33
CA GLY A 295 23.21 8.04 -2.92
C GLY A 295 22.78 6.67 -3.44
N MET A 296 21.61 6.58 -4.09
CA MET A 296 21.21 5.37 -4.80
C MET A 296 22.17 5.16 -5.98
N GLN A 297 23.13 4.25 -5.82
CA GLN A 297 24.20 4.00 -6.80
C GLN A 297 24.69 2.56 -6.75
N ILE A 298 25.50 2.16 -7.72
CA ILE A 298 26.11 0.82 -7.73
C ILE A 298 27.25 0.70 -6.72
N TYR A 299 27.43 -0.51 -6.20
CA TYR A 299 28.53 -0.90 -5.33
C TYR A 299 29.20 -2.16 -5.88
N ASP A 300 30.50 -2.29 -5.63
CA ASP A 300 31.33 -3.45 -6.02
C ASP A 300 31.27 -4.60 -4.99
N SER A 301 30.79 -4.34 -3.78
CA SER A 301 30.65 -5.34 -2.71
C SER A 301 29.35 -5.16 -1.93
N PHE A 302 28.73 -6.27 -1.53
CA PHE A 302 27.54 -6.29 -0.70
C PHE A 302 27.78 -5.62 0.66
N TYR A 303 29.01 -5.72 1.19
CA TYR A 303 29.33 -5.18 2.51
C TYR A 303 29.41 -3.64 2.55
N LYS A 304 29.53 -3.00 1.38
CA LYS A 304 29.47 -1.53 1.25
C LYS A 304 28.03 -1.02 1.14
N LEU A 305 27.04 -1.91 0.96
CA LEU A 305 25.64 -1.50 0.88
C LEU A 305 25.15 -0.91 2.21
N PRO A 306 24.32 0.14 2.17
CA PRO A 306 23.60 0.63 3.34
C PRO A 306 22.84 -0.51 4.03
N ASN A 307 23.00 -0.61 5.35
CA ASN A 307 22.36 -1.63 6.20
C ASN A 307 22.67 -3.10 5.81
N LYS A 308 23.69 -3.35 4.96
CA LYS A 308 24.03 -4.69 4.45
C LYS A 308 22.79 -5.41 3.90
N ARG A 309 22.00 -4.68 3.09
CA ARG A 309 20.84 -5.21 2.37
C ARG A 309 20.72 -4.53 1.01
N GLY A 310 20.28 -5.28 0.01
CA GLY A 310 20.08 -4.71 -1.32
C GLY A 310 19.75 -5.74 -2.36
N TYR A 311 20.18 -5.45 -3.58
CA TYR A 311 20.11 -6.32 -4.73
C TYR A 311 21.54 -6.63 -5.19
N GLY A 312 21.81 -7.90 -5.46
CA GLY A 312 22.99 -8.32 -6.22
C GLY A 312 22.58 -8.64 -7.64
N VAL A 313 23.35 -8.18 -8.62
CA VAL A 313 23.08 -8.39 -10.05
C VAL A 313 24.16 -9.28 -10.63
N VAL A 314 23.73 -10.39 -11.25
CA VAL A 314 24.58 -11.28 -12.05
C VAL A 314 24.32 -10.96 -13.52
N ILE A 315 25.37 -10.72 -14.29
CA ILE A 315 25.30 -10.42 -15.71
C ILE A 315 25.37 -11.73 -16.50
N LEU A 316 24.43 -11.90 -17.43
CA LEU A 316 24.28 -13.12 -18.24
C LEU A 316 24.86 -12.97 -19.64
N LYS A 317 24.89 -11.74 -20.20
CA LYS A 317 25.38 -11.42 -21.55
C LYS A 317 26.15 -10.10 -21.56
N ASP A 318 27.18 -9.99 -22.40
CA ASP A 318 27.98 -8.78 -22.66
C ASP A 318 28.39 -7.99 -21.41
N LYS A 319 29.14 -8.65 -20.51
CA LYS A 319 29.55 -8.11 -19.20
C LYS A 319 30.07 -6.68 -19.24
N ASN A 320 30.97 -6.36 -20.16
CA ASN A 320 31.54 -5.02 -20.27
C ASN A 320 30.50 -3.96 -20.66
N LYS A 321 29.59 -4.30 -21.58
CA LYS A 321 28.50 -3.40 -22.00
C LYS A 321 27.56 -3.13 -20.84
N ILE A 322 27.13 -4.18 -20.12
CA ILE A 322 26.18 -4.04 -19.00
C ILE A 322 26.80 -3.26 -17.84
N LEU A 323 28.07 -3.48 -17.51
CA LEU A 323 28.75 -2.72 -16.46
C LEU A 323 28.88 -1.23 -16.81
N LYS A 324 29.13 -0.90 -18.09
CA LYS A 324 29.14 0.48 -18.57
C LYS A 324 27.75 1.11 -18.42
N VAL A 325 26.72 0.43 -18.93
CA VAL A 325 25.32 0.88 -18.81
C VAL A 325 24.93 1.09 -17.34
N ALA A 326 25.22 0.14 -16.45
CA ALA A 326 24.86 0.23 -15.05
C ALA A 326 25.51 1.42 -14.32
N LYS A 327 26.69 1.88 -14.77
CA LYS A 327 27.38 3.07 -14.25
C LYS A 327 26.76 4.38 -14.75
N GLU A 328 26.19 4.38 -15.95
CA GLU A 328 25.60 5.56 -16.59
C GLU A 328 24.14 5.81 -16.16
N ILE A 329 23.46 4.79 -15.61
CA ILE A 329 22.09 4.92 -15.12
C ILE A 329 22.05 5.81 -13.87
N ASP A 330 21.19 6.83 -13.94
CA ASP A 330 20.78 7.63 -12.78
C ASP A 330 19.79 6.80 -11.93
N TRP A 331 20.33 6.02 -11.00
CA TRP A 331 19.55 5.09 -10.18
C TRP A 331 18.60 5.79 -9.21
N GLU A 332 18.84 7.06 -8.89
CA GLU A 332 17.93 7.87 -8.09
C GLU A 332 16.67 8.21 -8.89
N LYS A 333 16.81 8.60 -10.17
CA LYS A 333 15.64 8.77 -11.06
C LYS A 333 14.89 7.47 -11.35
N VAL A 334 15.59 6.35 -11.40
CA VAL A 334 14.95 5.02 -11.62
C VAL A 334 14.16 4.56 -10.41
N SER A 335 14.54 5.02 -9.21
CA SER A 335 13.92 4.61 -7.96
C SER A 335 12.57 5.28 -7.69
N PHE A 336 11.88 4.86 -6.63
CA PHE A 336 10.63 5.49 -6.19
C PHE A 336 10.67 5.85 -4.69
N LYS A 337 9.98 6.92 -4.32
CA LYS A 337 9.86 7.34 -2.91
C LYS A 337 8.79 6.52 -2.20
N SER A 338 9.10 6.00 -1.02
CA SER A 338 8.09 5.43 -0.11
C SER A 338 7.34 6.53 0.63
N THR A 339 6.25 6.18 1.32
CA THR A 339 5.41 7.14 2.07
C THR A 339 6.20 8.02 3.03
N ASN A 340 7.29 7.52 3.61
CA ASN A 340 8.18 8.26 4.51
C ASN A 340 9.37 8.96 3.83
N GLY A 341 9.34 9.12 2.50
CA GLY A 341 10.36 9.82 1.71
C GLY A 341 11.61 9.01 1.36
N ALA A 342 11.81 7.81 1.90
CA ALA A 342 12.96 6.99 1.55
C ALA A 342 12.92 6.55 0.07
N VAL A 343 14.09 6.47 -0.55
CA VAL A 343 14.28 6.12 -1.95
C VAL A 343 14.45 4.61 -2.07
N ASN A 344 13.67 3.95 -2.94
CA ASN A 344 13.61 2.50 -3.03
C ASN A 344 13.80 1.99 -4.45
N LEU A 345 14.56 0.89 -4.57
CA LEU A 345 14.63 0.10 -5.79
C LEU A 345 13.87 -1.22 -5.64
N ARG A 346 13.51 -1.79 -6.79
CA ARG A 346 12.96 -3.15 -6.91
C ARG A 346 13.53 -3.83 -8.13
N THR A 347 13.53 -5.17 -8.11
CA THR A 347 14.04 -6.02 -9.19
C THR A 347 13.58 -5.57 -10.57
N GLN A 348 12.29 -5.25 -10.74
CA GLN A 348 11.76 -4.87 -12.04
C GLN A 348 12.27 -3.52 -12.55
N LEU A 349 12.52 -2.55 -11.66
CA LEU A 349 13.10 -1.26 -12.06
C LEU A 349 14.54 -1.44 -12.53
N ILE A 350 15.29 -2.30 -11.84
CA ILE A 350 16.67 -2.64 -12.23
C ILE A 350 16.70 -3.32 -13.60
N ILE A 351 15.82 -4.30 -13.82
CA ILE A 351 15.71 -4.99 -15.11
C ILE A 351 15.33 -4.01 -16.23
N ASN A 352 14.28 -3.20 -16.03
CA ASN A 352 13.81 -2.29 -17.07
C ASN A 352 14.86 -1.25 -17.43
N ALA A 353 15.47 -0.59 -16.44
CA ALA A 353 16.45 0.46 -16.67
C ALA A 353 17.69 -0.04 -17.45
N ILE A 354 18.14 -1.27 -17.17
CA ILE A 354 19.25 -1.87 -17.92
C ILE A 354 18.81 -2.24 -19.34
N GLU A 355 17.66 -2.90 -19.50
CA GLU A 355 17.20 -3.31 -20.84
C GLU A 355 16.87 -2.14 -21.76
N GLU A 356 16.35 -1.03 -21.23
CA GLU A 356 16.08 0.20 -21.98
C GLU A 356 17.34 0.87 -22.54
N LYS A 357 18.49 0.68 -21.89
CA LYS A 357 19.78 1.24 -22.32
C LYS A 357 20.63 0.28 -23.16
N VAL A 358 20.30 -1.01 -23.14
CA VAL A 358 21.03 -2.06 -23.85
C VAL A 358 20.46 -2.32 -25.24
N LYS A 359 19.13 -2.18 -25.37
CA LYS A 359 18.44 -2.04 -26.66
C LYS A 359 18.82 -0.72 -27.30
#